data_AF-A0A8C7ZS69-F1
#
_entry.id   AF-A0A8C7ZS69-F1
#
_cell.length_a   1.000
_cell.length_b   1.000
_cell.length_c   1.000
_cell.angle_alpha   90.00
_cell.angle_beta   90.00
_cell.angle_gamma   90.00
#
_symmetry.space_group_name_H-M   'P 1'
#
loop_
_entity.id
_entity.type
_entity.pdbx_description
1 polymer ?
#
loop_
_entity_poly.entity_id
_entity_poly.type
_entity_poly.pdbx_seq_one_letter_code
_entity_poly.pdbx_strand_id
1 'polypeptide(L)'
;MAAPCRSMATKSFSHVLSVFGRTAAGYAACRHFSVASVCRATPQSKIAAESGSSSWTLMAAVCLQRLPVVSADCSPVEERFKQMLLQMELEKSLLSDHELRLLDDADRIRRKQTDDYDSDEEGGRGDQEIMLGQDLEDTWEQKLKSFQPAPRVQPEVDKDLTSAKRCLADSLVLLAEQRVGGEKLWLLPQAQWQEGETLRQTAERALASLPAAGFKATFLGNAPCGVYKYKLPKAVRTESSTGRKVFFFKAIVADDGQPKAPAGPFLWLKKSELQQYLKPAYRMKVERFILAL
;
A
#
# COMPACT_ATOMS: atom_id res chain seq x y z
N MET A 1 -26.99 -41.33 -40.56
CA MET A 1 -25.81 -42.24 -40.56
C MET A 1 -24.60 -41.36 -40.26
N ALA A 2 -23.83 -41.42 -39.18
CA ALA A 2 -23.86 -42.10 -37.88
C ALA A 2 -22.91 -41.28 -36.99
N ALA A 3 -23.24 -41.14 -35.70
CA ALA A 3 -22.40 -40.50 -34.69
C ALA A 3 -21.20 -41.39 -34.30
N PRO A 4 -20.17 -40.86 -33.61
CA PRO A 4 -19.36 -41.66 -32.71
C PRO A 4 -19.57 -41.24 -31.25
N CYS A 5 -20.35 -42.10 -30.58
CA CYS A 5 -20.16 -42.69 -29.26
C CYS A 5 -19.29 -41.96 -28.20
N ARG A 6 -20.01 -41.54 -27.14
CA ARG A 6 -19.54 -41.33 -25.78
C ARG A 6 -18.88 -42.59 -25.21
N SER A 7 -17.74 -42.41 -24.53
CA SER A 7 -17.22 -43.39 -23.56
C SER A 7 -17.38 -42.81 -22.15
N MET A 8 -18.10 -43.55 -21.31
CA MET A 8 -18.31 -43.25 -19.90
C MET A 8 -17.05 -43.64 -19.10
N ALA A 9 -16.56 -42.74 -18.27
CA ALA A 9 -15.67 -43.08 -17.17
C ALA A 9 -16.32 -42.61 -15.87
N THR A 10 -16.95 -43.58 -15.19
CA THR A 10 -17.45 -43.48 -13.83
C THR A 10 -16.27 -43.28 -12.87
N LYS A 11 -16.25 -42.17 -12.12
CA LYS A 11 -15.40 -42.01 -10.95
C LYS A 11 -16.27 -41.82 -9.73
N SER A 12 -16.06 -42.73 -8.79
CA SER A 12 -16.79 -42.90 -7.54
C SER A 12 -16.67 -41.68 -6.64
N PHE A 13 -17.82 -41.18 -6.19
CA PHE A 13 -17.95 -40.23 -5.10
C PHE A 13 -17.83 -40.99 -3.77
N SER A 14 -16.72 -40.81 -3.05
CA SER A 14 -16.65 -41.18 -1.64
C SER A 14 -16.94 -39.96 -0.77
N HIS A 15 -18.13 -40.01 -0.17
CA HIS A 15 -18.59 -39.08 0.86
C HIS A 15 -17.70 -39.19 2.11
N VAL A 16 -17.14 -38.06 2.55
CA VAL A 16 -16.58 -37.91 3.91
C VAL A 16 -17.75 -37.54 4.82
N LEU A 17 -18.27 -38.52 5.55
CA LEU A 17 -19.29 -38.32 6.57
C LEU A 17 -18.64 -37.76 7.85
N SER A 18 -19.04 -36.54 8.19
CA SER A 18 -18.78 -35.88 9.47
C SER A 18 -19.52 -36.60 10.60
N VAL A 19 -18.77 -37.07 11.61
CA VAL A 19 -19.34 -37.60 12.85
C VAL A 19 -19.67 -36.43 13.78
N PHE A 20 -20.95 -36.07 13.84
CA PHE A 20 -21.50 -35.22 14.91
C PHE A 20 -22.01 -36.12 16.05
N GLY A 21 -21.23 -36.22 17.11
CA GLY A 21 -21.66 -36.82 18.37
C GLY A 21 -22.48 -35.83 19.19
N ARG A 22 -23.77 -36.12 19.38
CA ARG A 22 -24.65 -35.44 20.34
C ARG A 22 -24.32 -35.94 21.75
N THR A 23 -23.91 -35.04 22.65
CA THR A 23 -23.91 -35.30 24.09
C THR A 23 -24.96 -34.44 24.79
N ALA A 24 -25.59 -35.05 25.78
CA ALA A 24 -26.81 -34.65 26.44
C ALA A 24 -26.68 -33.35 27.26
N ALA A 25 -27.79 -32.61 27.31
CA ALA A 25 -28.02 -31.51 28.24
C ALA A 25 -28.10 -32.02 29.69
N GLY A 26 -27.29 -31.43 30.57
CA GLY A 26 -27.35 -31.60 32.02
C GLY A 26 -27.38 -30.22 32.68
N TYR A 27 -28.37 -30.01 33.54
CA TYR A 27 -28.67 -28.75 34.21
C TYR A 27 -27.62 -28.32 35.26
N ALA A 28 -27.62 -27.00 35.48
CA ALA A 28 -27.31 -26.28 36.72
C ALA A 28 -25.84 -26.16 37.19
N ALA A 29 -25.28 -24.96 36.99
CA ALA A 29 -24.55 -24.23 38.04
C ALA A 29 -24.46 -22.74 37.67
N CYS A 30 -25.32 -21.92 38.27
CA CYS A 30 -25.26 -20.47 38.17
C CYS A 30 -24.02 -19.98 38.95
N ARG A 31 -22.93 -19.63 38.25
CA ARG A 31 -21.78 -18.97 38.89
C ARG A 31 -22.01 -17.46 38.89
N HIS A 32 -22.13 -16.90 40.08
CA HIS A 32 -22.16 -15.46 40.30
C HIS A 32 -20.85 -14.83 39.80
N PHE A 33 -20.95 -13.88 38.88
CA PHE A 33 -19.85 -12.99 38.54
C PHE A 33 -19.81 -11.85 39.56
N SER A 34 -18.92 -11.97 40.54
CA SER A 34 -18.52 -10.83 41.38
C SER A 34 -17.72 -9.84 40.54
N VAL A 35 -18.26 -8.64 40.33
CA VAL A 35 -17.52 -7.51 39.75
C VAL A 35 -16.63 -6.94 40.84
N ALA A 36 -15.42 -7.47 40.97
CA ALA A 36 -14.37 -6.82 41.75
C ALA A 36 -13.70 -5.77 40.87
N SER A 37 -13.76 -4.50 41.31
CA SER A 37 -12.98 -3.40 40.73
C SER A 37 -11.50 -3.71 40.86
N VAL A 38 -10.84 -4.06 39.75
CA VAL A 38 -9.38 -4.16 39.68
C VAL A 38 -8.83 -2.73 39.67
N CYS A 39 -8.44 -2.25 40.86
CA CYS A 39 -7.58 -1.08 40.98
C CYS A 39 -6.25 -1.40 40.28
N ARG A 40 -6.04 -0.79 39.11
CA ARG A 40 -4.81 -0.90 38.33
C ARG A 40 -3.71 -0.15 39.07
N ALA A 41 -3.00 -0.85 39.97
CA ALA A 41 -1.79 -0.32 40.58
C ALA A 41 -0.74 -0.15 39.46
N THR A 42 -0.37 1.10 39.18
CA THR A 42 0.84 1.41 38.41
C THR A 42 2.04 0.90 39.18
N PRO A 43 2.87 0.00 38.64
CA PRO A 43 4.17 -0.26 39.23
C PRO A 43 5.00 1.00 39.00
N GLN A 44 5.20 1.79 40.06
CA GLN A 44 6.30 2.76 40.07
C GLN A 44 7.60 1.96 40.07
N SER A 45 8.09 1.66 38.87
CA SER A 45 9.50 1.35 38.67
C SER A 45 10.27 2.61 39.05
N LYS A 46 10.79 2.64 40.28
CA LYS A 46 11.95 3.48 40.61
C LYS A 46 13.09 2.95 39.75
N ILE A 47 13.25 3.52 38.56
CA ILE A 47 14.48 3.38 37.80
C ILE A 47 15.53 4.16 38.60
N ALA A 48 16.30 3.43 39.41
CA ALA A 48 17.56 3.95 39.89
C ALA A 48 18.37 4.35 38.64
N ALA A 49 18.74 5.61 38.55
CA ALA A 49 19.63 6.10 37.50
C ALA A 49 21.02 5.52 37.78
N GLU A 50 21.26 4.30 37.32
CA GLU A 50 22.63 3.81 37.12
C GLU A 50 23.23 4.68 36.00
N SER A 51 23.97 5.71 36.41
CA SER A 51 24.81 6.53 35.54
C SER A 51 26.04 5.73 35.10
N GLY A 52 25.84 4.57 34.48
CA GLY A 52 26.85 3.88 33.71
C GLY A 52 26.98 4.61 32.38
N SER A 53 27.97 5.49 32.24
CA SER A 53 28.23 6.19 30.98
C SER A 53 28.54 5.16 29.89
N SER A 54 27.56 4.84 29.05
CA SER A 54 27.76 3.88 27.97
C SER A 54 28.64 4.53 26.91
N SER A 55 29.70 3.85 26.48
CA SER A 55 30.62 4.36 25.45
C SER A 55 30.03 4.37 24.02
N TRP A 56 28.71 4.15 23.89
CA TRP A 56 28.00 4.09 22.61
C TRP A 56 27.10 5.30 22.45
N THR A 57 27.38 6.11 21.42
CA THR A 57 26.49 7.21 21.07
C THR A 57 25.21 6.66 20.42
N LEU A 58 24.07 7.07 20.96
CA LEU A 58 22.75 6.73 20.41
C LEU A 58 22.39 7.71 19.29
N MET A 59 21.96 7.15 18.16
CA MET A 59 21.49 7.89 17.00
C MET A 59 20.11 7.35 16.62
N ALA A 60 19.19 8.23 16.24
CA ALA A 60 17.94 7.83 15.63
C ALA A 60 17.93 8.24 14.16
N ALA A 61 17.51 7.33 13.31
CA ALA A 61 17.41 7.50 11.87
C ALA A 61 15.97 7.26 11.41
N VAL A 62 15.55 7.95 10.36
CA VAL A 62 14.21 7.79 9.79
C VAL A 62 14.30 7.23 8.38
N CYS A 63 13.59 6.14 8.15
CA CYS A 63 13.26 5.64 6.83
C CYS A 63 11.93 6.24 6.42
N LEU A 64 11.99 7.39 5.74
CA LEU A 64 10.81 8.01 5.16
C LEU A 64 10.51 7.34 3.82
N GLN A 65 9.31 6.78 3.71
CA GLN A 65 8.85 6.05 2.54
C GLN A 65 7.68 6.80 1.88
N ARG A 66 7.75 6.97 0.56
CA ARG A 66 6.59 7.32 -0.25
C ARG A 66 5.99 6.02 -0.79
N LEU A 67 4.72 5.79 -0.52
CA LEU A 67 4.01 4.59 -0.96
C LEU A 67 3.65 4.68 -2.45
N PRO A 68 3.40 3.54 -3.12
CA PRO A 68 2.84 3.54 -4.47
C PRO A 68 1.55 4.36 -4.54
N VAL A 69 1.47 5.25 -5.52
CA VAL A 69 0.29 6.09 -5.81
C VAL A 69 -0.59 5.44 -6.87
N VAL A 70 0.04 4.69 -7.77
CA VAL A 70 -0.61 4.03 -8.91
C VAL A 70 -0.54 2.52 -8.70
N SER A 71 -1.58 1.80 -9.15
CA SER A 71 -1.60 0.34 -9.11
C SER A 71 -0.42 -0.26 -9.89
N ALA A 72 0.01 -1.45 -9.51
CA ALA A 72 0.98 -2.22 -10.30
C ALA A 72 0.37 -2.65 -11.65
N ASP A 73 1.23 -2.91 -12.62
CA ASP A 73 0.82 -3.48 -13.90
C ASP A 73 0.55 -4.97 -13.75
N CYS A 74 -0.48 -5.46 -14.45
CA CYS A 74 -0.84 -6.86 -14.41
C CYS A 74 0.23 -7.70 -15.11
N SER A 75 0.60 -8.84 -14.52
CA SER A 75 1.39 -9.84 -15.22
C SER A 75 0.56 -10.48 -16.35
N PRO A 76 1.18 -11.04 -17.40
CA PRO A 76 0.42 -11.66 -18.51
C PRO A 76 -0.46 -12.83 -18.05
N VAL A 77 -0.11 -13.48 -16.94
CA VAL A 77 -0.94 -14.53 -16.32
C VAL A 77 -2.14 -13.93 -15.60
N GLU A 78 -1.94 -12.83 -14.87
CA GLU A 78 -3.03 -12.08 -14.22
C GLU A 78 -4.01 -11.51 -15.24
N GLU A 79 -3.54 -11.02 -16.39
CA GLU A 79 -4.41 -10.55 -17.47
C GLU A 79 -5.31 -11.65 -18.00
N ARG A 80 -4.74 -12.83 -18.30
CA ARG A 80 -5.51 -14.00 -18.75
C ARG A 80 -6.51 -14.47 -17.69
N PHE A 81 -6.08 -14.48 -16.44
CA PHE A 81 -6.94 -14.87 -15.32
C PHE A 81 -8.08 -13.86 -15.13
N LYS A 82 -7.81 -12.56 -15.23
CA LYS A 82 -8.81 -11.49 -15.20
C LYS A 82 -9.83 -11.65 -16.32
N GLN A 83 -9.38 -11.92 -17.55
CA GLN A 83 -10.27 -12.16 -18.68
C GLN A 83 -11.18 -13.38 -18.46
N MET A 84 -10.61 -14.48 -17.98
CA MET A 84 -11.37 -15.68 -17.64
C MET A 84 -12.42 -15.40 -16.55
N LEU A 85 -12.06 -14.64 -15.50
CA LEU A 85 -12.99 -14.26 -14.44
C LEU A 85 -14.13 -13.38 -14.98
N LEU A 86 -13.83 -12.40 -15.83
CA LEU A 86 -14.84 -11.54 -16.44
C LEU A 86 -15.80 -12.33 -17.36
N GLN A 87 -15.28 -13.32 -18.11
CA GLN A 87 -16.12 -14.21 -18.91
C GLN A 87 -17.04 -15.06 -18.04
N MET A 88 -16.50 -15.68 -16.99
CA MET A 88 -17.31 -16.46 -16.06
C MET A 88 -18.36 -15.61 -15.34
N GLU A 89 -18.03 -14.36 -15.01
CA GLU A 89 -18.96 -13.42 -14.40
C GLU A 89 -20.10 -13.11 -15.38
N LEU A 90 -19.79 -12.79 -16.63
CA LEU A 90 -20.78 -12.53 -17.67
C LEU A 90 -21.68 -13.74 -17.94
N GLU A 91 -21.11 -14.93 -18.13
CA GLU A 91 -21.87 -16.17 -18.38
C GLU A 91 -22.82 -16.58 -17.25
N LYS A 92 -22.50 -16.18 -16.01
CA LYS A 92 -23.27 -16.50 -14.81
C LYS A 92 -24.10 -15.33 -14.30
N SER A 93 -24.01 -14.18 -14.96
CA SER A 93 -24.79 -12.99 -14.62
C SER A 93 -26.20 -13.09 -15.20
N LEU A 94 -27.13 -12.37 -14.57
CA LEU A 94 -28.44 -12.11 -15.13
C LEU A 94 -28.36 -10.87 -16.02
N LEU A 95 -29.32 -10.73 -16.94
CA LEU A 95 -29.44 -9.52 -17.75
C LEU A 95 -29.61 -8.30 -16.85
N SER A 96 -28.77 -7.30 -17.09
CA SER A 96 -28.85 -5.99 -16.47
C SER A 96 -30.02 -5.18 -17.04
N ASP A 97 -30.46 -4.16 -16.30
CA ASP A 97 -31.53 -3.26 -16.77
C ASP A 97 -31.18 -2.58 -18.10
N HIS A 98 -29.89 -2.30 -18.33
CA HIS A 98 -29.39 -1.73 -19.59
C HIS A 98 -29.51 -2.71 -20.75
N GLU A 99 -29.14 -3.98 -20.55
CA GLU A 99 -29.28 -5.03 -21.57
C GLU A 99 -30.75 -5.31 -21.89
N LEU A 100 -31.62 -5.36 -20.86
CA LEU A 100 -33.06 -5.51 -21.06
C LEU A 100 -33.64 -4.37 -21.89
N ARG A 101 -33.24 -3.12 -21.59
CA ARG A 101 -33.65 -1.94 -22.36
C ARG A 101 -33.19 -2.02 -23.82
N LEU A 102 -31.95 -2.44 -24.08
CA LEU A 102 -31.44 -2.61 -25.45
C LEU A 102 -32.25 -3.64 -26.25
N LEU A 103 -32.66 -4.74 -25.60
CA LEU A 103 -33.52 -5.76 -26.22
C LEU A 103 -34.91 -5.21 -26.52
N ASP A 104 -35.54 -4.53 -25.55
CA ASP A 104 -36.86 -3.90 -25.73
C ASP A 104 -36.83 -2.85 -26.85
N ASP A 105 -35.81 -1.99 -26.90
CA ASP A 105 -35.62 -0.98 -27.94
C ASP A 105 -35.44 -1.63 -29.33
N ALA A 106 -34.63 -2.69 -29.42
CA ALA A 106 -34.42 -3.43 -30.67
C ALA A 106 -35.71 -4.11 -31.18
N ASP A 107 -36.49 -4.71 -30.28
CA ASP A 107 -37.77 -5.33 -30.61
C ASP A 107 -38.80 -4.28 -31.07
N ARG A 108 -38.85 -3.12 -30.42
CA ARG A 108 -39.70 -1.99 -30.85
C ARG A 108 -39.32 -1.51 -32.25
N ILE A 109 -38.04 -1.34 -32.53
CA ILE A 109 -37.54 -0.95 -33.86
C ILE A 109 -37.91 -2.00 -34.90
N ARG A 110 -37.74 -3.29 -34.58
CA ARG A 110 -38.07 -4.39 -35.49
C ARG A 110 -39.56 -4.43 -35.84
N ARG A 111 -40.45 -4.28 -34.86
CA ARG A 111 -41.91 -4.25 -35.08
C ARG A 111 -42.33 -3.07 -35.95
N LYS A 112 -41.71 -1.89 -35.75
CA LYS A 112 -41.92 -0.70 -36.60
C LYS A 112 -41.48 -0.94 -38.05
N GLN A 113 -40.42 -1.72 -38.26
CA GLN A 113 -39.89 -2.01 -39.60
C GLN A 113 -40.71 -3.04 -40.39
N THR A 114 -41.44 -3.92 -39.71
CA THR A 114 -42.23 -5.00 -40.35
C THR A 114 -43.68 -4.63 -40.66
N ASP A 115 -44.08 -3.36 -40.47
CA ASP A 115 -45.45 -2.84 -40.66
C ASP A 115 -46.56 -3.55 -39.85
N ASP A 116 -46.23 -4.53 -39.00
CA ASP A 116 -47.11 -5.16 -37.99
C ASP A 116 -47.36 -4.24 -36.76
N TYR A 117 -47.45 -2.92 -36.99
CA TYR A 117 -47.50 -1.92 -35.92
C TYR A 117 -48.95 -1.55 -35.57
N ASP A 118 -49.50 -2.18 -34.53
CA ASP A 118 -50.78 -1.75 -33.94
C ASP A 118 -50.51 -0.57 -32.99
N SER A 119 -50.94 0.63 -33.41
CA SER A 119 -50.71 1.91 -32.69
C SER A 119 -51.34 1.97 -31.28
N ASP A 120 -52.19 1.00 -30.94
CA ASP A 120 -53.03 1.02 -29.75
C ASP A 120 -52.36 0.40 -28.49
N GLU A 121 -51.23 -0.31 -28.62
CA GLU A 121 -50.50 -0.92 -27.48
C GLU A 121 -49.52 0.04 -26.76
N GLU A 122 -49.15 1.18 -27.37
CA GLU A 122 -48.11 2.08 -26.85
C GLU A 122 -48.65 3.25 -26.01
N GLY A 123 -49.97 3.31 -25.76
CA GLY A 123 -50.66 4.41 -25.08
C GLY A 123 -50.32 4.64 -23.60
N GLY A 124 -49.41 3.85 -23.01
CA GLY A 124 -48.99 3.96 -21.60
C GLY A 124 -47.58 4.50 -21.36
N ARG A 125 -46.73 4.57 -22.39
CA ARG A 125 -45.35 5.11 -22.30
C ARG A 125 -45.24 6.36 -23.18
N GLY A 126 -46.12 7.33 -22.94
CA GLY A 126 -46.15 8.56 -23.74
C GLY A 126 -44.79 9.26 -23.72
N ASP A 127 -44.25 9.58 -24.89
CA ASP A 127 -43.32 10.69 -25.18
C ASP A 127 -42.06 10.85 -24.30
N GLN A 128 -41.77 9.90 -23.40
CA GLN A 128 -40.84 10.11 -22.27
C GLN A 128 -39.46 9.46 -22.44
N GLU A 129 -39.28 8.60 -23.45
CA GLU A 129 -37.99 7.94 -23.69
C GLU A 129 -37.49 8.28 -25.10
N ILE A 130 -37.09 9.54 -25.27
CA ILE A 130 -36.58 10.10 -26.53
C ILE A 130 -35.21 9.50 -26.90
N MET A 131 -34.48 8.96 -25.92
CA MET A 131 -33.10 8.48 -26.10
C MET A 131 -33.06 6.95 -26.00
N LEU A 132 -32.55 6.29 -27.04
CA LEU A 132 -32.39 4.84 -27.06
C LEU A 132 -31.22 4.40 -26.17
N GLY A 133 -31.20 3.13 -25.77
CA GLY A 133 -30.04 2.56 -25.08
C GLY A 133 -28.73 2.74 -25.85
N GLN A 134 -28.77 2.63 -27.18
CA GLN A 134 -27.61 2.84 -28.06
C GLN A 134 -27.13 4.29 -28.08
N ASP A 135 -28.06 5.26 -28.11
CA ASP A 135 -27.71 6.68 -28.05
C ASP A 135 -26.95 6.99 -26.75
N LEU A 136 -27.31 6.32 -25.64
CA LEU A 136 -26.63 6.48 -24.35
C LEU A 136 -25.18 5.99 -24.42
N GLU A 137 -24.94 4.81 -25.01
CA GLU A 137 -23.60 4.27 -25.23
C GLU A 137 -22.74 5.23 -26.07
N ASP A 138 -23.29 5.76 -27.17
CA ASP A 138 -22.61 6.74 -28.00
C ASP A 138 -22.22 8.00 -27.21
N THR A 139 -23.13 8.52 -26.36
CA THR A 139 -22.78 9.68 -25.52
C THR A 139 -21.72 9.37 -24.48
N TRP A 140 -21.71 8.16 -23.91
CA TRP A 140 -20.68 7.74 -22.95
C TRP A 140 -19.33 7.57 -23.64
N GLU A 141 -19.31 6.99 -24.84
CA GLU A 141 -18.10 6.88 -25.65
C GLU A 141 -17.53 8.25 -26.02
N GLN A 142 -18.39 9.19 -26.43
CA GLN A 142 -17.95 10.56 -26.74
C GLN A 142 -17.31 11.24 -25.52
N LYS A 143 -17.93 11.09 -24.33
CA LYS A 143 -17.37 11.59 -23.07
C LYS A 143 -16.03 10.92 -22.75
N LEU A 144 -15.92 9.61 -22.92
CA LEU A 144 -14.68 8.87 -22.69
C LEU A 144 -13.57 9.33 -23.66
N LYS A 145 -13.88 9.50 -24.95
CA LYS A 145 -12.95 10.01 -25.97
C LYS A 145 -12.50 11.44 -25.69
N SER A 146 -13.37 12.27 -25.11
CA SER A 146 -13.03 13.64 -24.72
C SER A 146 -12.10 13.71 -23.49
N PHE A 147 -12.12 12.68 -22.63
CA PHE A 147 -11.33 12.64 -21.42
C PHE A 147 -9.95 12.04 -21.67
N GLN A 148 -8.90 12.83 -21.47
CA GLN A 148 -7.52 12.34 -21.54
C GLN A 148 -6.99 12.05 -20.13
N PRO A 149 -6.78 10.78 -19.75
CA PRO A 149 -6.22 10.45 -18.45
C PRO A 149 -4.77 10.92 -18.33
N ALA A 150 -4.37 11.30 -17.13
CA ALA A 150 -2.98 11.65 -16.86
C ALA A 150 -2.06 10.43 -17.09
N PRO A 151 -0.87 10.61 -17.71
CA PRO A 151 0.04 9.51 -17.97
C PRO A 151 0.56 8.92 -16.66
N ARG A 152 0.55 7.58 -16.55
CA ARG A 152 1.06 6.85 -15.37
C ARG A 152 2.58 6.93 -15.24
N VAL A 153 3.28 7.05 -16.36
CA VAL A 153 4.75 7.11 -16.48
C VAL A 153 5.11 8.43 -17.16
N GLN A 154 6.01 9.18 -16.55
CA GLN A 154 6.49 10.45 -17.07
C GLN A 154 8.02 10.38 -17.17
N PRO A 155 8.59 10.05 -18.35
CA PRO A 155 10.01 9.68 -18.46
C PRO A 155 10.98 10.81 -18.09
N GLU A 156 10.53 12.06 -18.16
CA GLU A 156 11.31 13.23 -17.71
C GLU A 156 11.40 13.26 -16.18
N VAL A 157 10.25 13.19 -15.49
CA VAL A 157 10.17 13.18 -14.03
C VAL A 157 10.77 11.91 -13.43
N ASP A 158 10.65 10.79 -14.13
CA ASP A 158 11.12 9.48 -13.66
C ASP A 158 12.65 9.42 -13.51
N LYS A 159 13.37 10.18 -14.33
CA LYS A 159 14.84 10.31 -14.28
C LYS A 159 15.30 11.23 -13.16
N ASP A 160 14.44 12.13 -12.68
CA ASP A 160 14.77 13.11 -11.65
C ASP A 160 14.75 12.48 -10.26
N LEU A 161 15.93 12.07 -9.77
CA LEU A 161 16.08 11.42 -8.46
C LEU A 161 15.70 12.30 -7.26
N THR A 162 15.62 13.62 -7.46
CA THR A 162 15.24 14.58 -6.41
C THR A 162 13.72 14.69 -6.26
N SER A 163 12.94 14.25 -7.25
CA SER A 163 11.49 14.38 -7.22
C SER A 163 10.84 13.21 -6.45
N ALA A 164 9.84 13.53 -5.62
CA ALA A 164 9.00 12.51 -4.98
C ALA A 164 7.96 11.90 -5.94
N LYS A 165 7.67 12.60 -7.05
CA LYS A 165 6.64 12.23 -8.05
C LYS A 165 7.12 11.22 -9.10
N ARG A 166 8.41 10.88 -9.13
CA ARG A 166 8.98 9.88 -10.04
C ARG A 166 8.49 8.47 -9.73
N CYS A 167 8.24 7.60 -10.69
CA CYS A 167 7.97 6.17 -10.46
C CYS A 167 6.80 5.94 -9.49
N LEU A 168 5.61 6.39 -9.88
CA LEU A 168 4.39 6.35 -9.05
C LEU A 168 3.95 4.93 -8.66
N ALA A 169 4.33 3.92 -9.45
CA ALA A 169 4.01 2.50 -9.18
C ALA A 169 4.88 1.90 -8.07
N ASP A 170 6.08 2.44 -7.83
CA ASP A 170 7.04 1.89 -6.88
C ASP A 170 7.02 2.64 -5.54
N SER A 171 7.42 1.96 -4.47
CA SER A 171 7.75 2.65 -3.21
C SER A 171 9.14 3.30 -3.29
N LEU A 172 9.23 4.54 -2.81
CA LEU A 172 10.49 5.29 -2.78
C LEU A 172 10.94 5.56 -1.35
N VAL A 173 12.26 5.59 -1.15
CA VAL A 173 12.90 5.87 0.13
C VAL A 173 13.76 7.11 0.03
N LEU A 174 13.65 8.00 1.03
CA LEU A 174 14.47 9.20 1.12
C LEU A 174 15.88 8.88 1.65
N LEU A 175 16.90 9.27 0.90
CA LEU A 175 18.28 9.40 1.34
C LEU A 175 18.67 10.87 1.44
N ALA A 176 19.53 11.19 2.40
CA ALA A 176 20.14 12.50 2.55
C ALA A 176 21.67 12.36 2.61
N GLU A 177 22.38 13.28 1.97
CA GLU A 177 23.83 13.38 2.10
C GLU A 177 24.19 13.88 3.51
N GLN A 178 25.02 13.13 4.21
CA GLN A 178 25.48 13.47 5.55
C GLN A 178 26.98 13.37 5.66
N ARG A 179 27.57 14.30 6.42
CA ARG A 179 28.99 14.27 6.75
C ARG A 179 29.19 13.41 7.99
N VAL A 180 29.82 12.24 7.84
CA VAL A 180 30.15 11.36 8.96
C VAL A 180 31.67 11.32 9.11
N GLY A 181 32.19 11.97 10.15
CA GLY A 181 33.63 12.18 10.33
C GLY A 181 34.13 13.22 9.33
N GLY A 182 34.71 12.76 8.22
CA GLY A 182 35.23 13.60 7.13
C GLY A 182 34.62 13.31 5.75
N GLU A 183 34.00 12.15 5.56
CA GLU A 183 33.42 11.72 4.29
C GLU A 183 31.96 12.17 4.18
N LYS A 184 31.55 12.55 2.98
CA LYS A 184 30.14 12.73 2.63
C LYS A 184 29.58 11.39 2.19
N LEU A 185 28.54 10.91 2.87
CA LEU A 185 27.91 9.61 2.63
C LEU A 185 26.41 9.77 2.49
N TRP A 186 25.82 9.03 1.57
CA TRP A 186 24.38 8.88 1.46
C TRP A 186 23.88 7.94 2.54
N LEU A 187 23.02 8.45 3.43
CA LEU A 187 22.46 7.71 4.55
C LEU A 187 20.99 8.08 4.73
N LEU A 188 20.28 7.30 5.53
CA LEU A 188 18.98 7.72 6.02
C LEU A 188 19.14 8.98 6.88
N PRO A 189 18.19 9.94 6.83
CA PRO A 189 18.14 11.08 7.74
C PRO A 189 18.30 10.63 9.19
N GLN A 190 19.35 11.09 9.87
CA GLN A 190 19.64 10.67 11.25
C GLN A 190 20.17 11.82 12.09
N ALA A 191 19.84 11.79 13.38
CA ALA A 191 20.31 12.76 14.37
C ALA A 191 20.79 12.04 15.64
N GLN A 192 21.69 12.71 16.37
CA GLN A 192 22.14 12.25 17.67
C GLN A 192 21.03 12.48 18.71
N TRP A 193 20.81 11.48 19.55
CA TRP A 193 19.88 11.56 20.66
C TRP A 193 20.36 12.57 21.71
N GLN A 194 19.42 13.33 22.26
CA GLN A 194 19.65 14.33 23.31
C GLN A 194 18.84 13.95 24.55
N GLU A 195 19.38 14.30 25.71
CA GLU A 195 18.72 14.03 26.99
C GLU A 195 17.36 14.75 27.05
N GLY A 196 16.32 14.04 27.49
CA GLY A 196 14.94 14.56 27.55
C GLY A 196 14.07 14.29 26.33
N GLU A 197 14.62 13.79 25.21
CA GLU A 197 13.85 13.36 24.04
C GLU A 197 13.63 11.85 24.03
N THR A 198 12.53 11.38 23.41
CA THR A 198 12.41 9.97 23.00
C THR A 198 13.18 9.71 21.70
N LEU A 199 13.62 8.47 21.45
CA LEU A 199 14.30 8.12 20.20
C LEU A 199 13.46 8.43 18.96
N ARG A 200 12.14 8.32 19.05
CA ARG A 200 11.21 8.71 17.99
C ARG A 200 11.24 10.22 17.76
N GLN A 201 11.16 11.03 18.81
CA GLN A 201 11.24 12.49 18.70
C GLN A 201 12.58 12.95 18.11
N THR A 202 13.69 12.29 18.46
CA THR A 202 14.99 12.53 17.81
C THR A 202 14.93 12.25 16.30
N ALA A 203 14.18 11.22 15.90
CA ALA A 203 13.97 10.88 14.49
C ALA A 203 13.08 11.94 13.78
N GLU A 204 12.01 12.40 14.43
CA GLU A 204 11.17 13.52 13.97
C GLU A 204 12.01 14.81 13.80
N ARG A 205 12.89 15.10 14.77
CA ARG A 205 13.86 16.21 14.70
C ARG A 205 14.86 16.03 13.56
N ALA A 206 15.32 14.80 13.30
CA ALA A 206 16.21 14.52 12.17
C ALA A 206 15.53 14.88 10.84
N LEU A 207 14.25 14.53 10.66
CA LEU A 207 13.49 14.94 9.47
C LEU A 207 13.30 16.47 9.41
N ALA A 208 12.93 17.10 10.52
CA ALA A 208 12.72 18.55 10.57
C ALA A 208 14.00 19.37 10.33
N SER A 209 15.16 18.81 10.66
CA SER A 209 16.48 19.45 10.42
C SER A 209 16.88 19.47 8.95
N LEU A 210 16.26 18.65 8.11
CA LEU A 210 16.56 18.66 6.68
C LEU A 210 15.95 19.92 6.04
N PRO A 211 16.63 20.53 5.05
CA PRO A 211 16.06 21.61 4.22
C PRO A 211 14.74 21.19 3.54
N ALA A 212 14.50 19.88 3.47
CA ALA A 212 13.28 19.21 3.05
C ALA A 212 12.13 19.24 4.10
N ALA A 213 12.15 20.17 5.06
CA ALA A 213 11.15 20.35 6.13
C ALA A 213 9.71 20.65 5.65
N GLY A 214 9.40 20.45 4.36
CA GLY A 214 8.04 20.49 3.80
C GLY A 214 7.33 19.13 3.81
N PHE A 215 8.03 18.00 3.97
CA PHE A 215 7.39 16.69 3.96
C PHE A 215 6.69 16.41 5.29
N LYS A 216 5.36 16.36 5.27
CA LYS A 216 4.57 15.91 6.43
C LYS A 216 4.71 14.40 6.53
N ALA A 217 5.40 13.93 7.56
CA ALA A 217 5.65 12.50 7.79
C ALA A 217 4.75 11.93 8.90
N THR A 218 4.21 10.74 8.67
CA THR A 218 3.47 9.95 9.66
C THR A 218 4.31 8.77 10.13
N PHE A 219 4.69 8.76 11.41
CA PHE A 219 5.49 7.68 12.01
C PHE A 219 4.60 6.48 12.36
N LEU A 220 5.07 5.27 12.01
CA LEU A 220 4.29 4.03 12.15
C LEU A 220 4.40 3.35 13.53
N GLY A 221 4.87 4.08 14.54
CA GLY A 221 4.99 3.56 15.91
C GLY A 221 6.21 4.09 16.63
N ASN A 222 6.35 3.68 17.90
CA ASN A 222 7.45 4.10 18.77
C ASN A 222 8.59 3.07 18.84
N ALA A 223 8.43 1.90 18.23
CA ALA A 223 9.45 0.86 18.20
C ALA A 223 10.37 1.03 16.98
N PRO A 224 11.69 0.89 17.13
CA PRO A 224 12.60 0.90 16.01
C PRO A 224 12.45 -0.36 15.16
N CYS A 225 12.47 -0.21 13.84
CA CYS A 225 12.36 -1.31 12.87
C CYS A 225 13.68 -2.05 12.66
N GLY A 226 14.81 -1.45 13.05
CA GLY A 226 16.12 -2.07 12.93
C GLY A 226 17.19 -1.30 13.67
N VAL A 227 18.35 -1.94 13.84
CA VAL A 227 19.52 -1.34 14.49
C VAL A 227 20.76 -1.62 13.66
N TYR A 228 21.56 -0.57 13.44
CA TYR A 228 22.90 -0.66 12.87
C TYR A 228 23.93 -0.19 13.89
N LYS A 229 24.90 -1.06 14.17
CA LYS A 229 25.98 -0.81 15.14
C LYS A 229 27.30 -0.79 14.40
N TYR A 230 28.06 0.28 14.54
CA TYR A 230 29.41 0.37 13.99
C TYR A 230 30.37 1.04 14.97
N LYS A 231 31.63 0.59 14.93
CA LYS A 231 32.70 1.19 15.74
C LYS A 231 33.34 2.31 14.94
N LEU A 232 33.70 3.41 15.60
CA LEU A 232 34.44 4.49 14.97
C LEU A 232 35.87 4.00 14.60
N PRO A 233 36.54 4.60 13.60
CA PRO A 233 37.95 4.32 13.34
C PRO A 233 38.82 4.60 14.56
N LYS A 234 39.90 3.82 14.78
CA LYS A 234 40.75 3.92 15.98
C LYS A 234 41.27 5.35 16.23
N ALA A 235 41.50 6.13 15.17
CA ALA A 235 41.99 7.51 15.24
C ALA A 235 41.04 8.50 15.93
N VAL A 236 39.73 8.20 15.99
CA VAL A 236 38.70 9.10 16.57
C VAL A 236 38.07 8.47 17.82
N ARG A 237 38.55 7.31 18.27
CA ARG A 237 38.00 6.65 19.47
C ARG A 237 38.48 7.36 20.72
N THR A 238 37.53 7.82 21.52
CA THR A 238 37.75 8.21 22.91
C THR A 238 37.20 7.12 23.84
N GLU A 239 37.64 7.07 25.10
CA GLU A 239 37.09 6.13 26.11
C GLU A 239 35.57 6.28 26.25
N SER A 240 35.06 7.50 26.09
CA SER A 240 33.65 7.84 26.09
C SER A 240 32.91 7.57 24.76
N SER A 241 33.61 7.30 23.65
CA SER A 241 33.03 7.17 22.31
C SER A 241 33.62 5.99 21.51
N THR A 242 33.23 4.78 21.88
CA THR A 242 33.63 3.54 21.19
C THR A 242 32.99 3.40 19.81
N GLY A 243 31.74 3.83 19.65
CA GLY A 243 30.99 3.68 18.42
C GLY A 243 29.58 4.25 18.47
N ARG A 244 28.83 4.01 17.40
CA ARG A 244 27.46 4.52 17.24
C ARG A 244 26.48 3.36 17.07
N LYS A 245 25.31 3.50 17.70
CA LYS A 245 24.15 2.64 17.48
C LYS A 245 23.05 3.48 16.85
N VAL A 246 22.70 3.16 15.61
CA VAL A 246 21.67 3.83 14.83
C VAL A 246 20.39 3.01 14.89
N PHE A 247 19.33 3.58 15.43
CA PHE A 247 17.99 2.99 15.49
C PHE A 247 17.14 3.54 14.36
N PHE A 248 16.57 2.67 13.53
CA PHE A 248 15.76 3.07 12.39
C PHE A 248 14.28 3.12 12.76
N PHE A 249 13.61 4.22 12.44
CA PHE A 249 12.16 4.38 12.57
C PHE A 249 11.54 4.49 11.19
N LYS A 250 10.37 3.86 11.00
CA LYS A 250 9.64 3.91 9.74
C LYS A 250 8.62 5.05 9.76
N ALA A 251 8.62 5.85 8.71
CA ALA A 251 7.66 6.91 8.50
C ALA A 251 7.14 6.89 7.05
N ILE A 252 5.91 7.33 6.85
CA ILE A 252 5.28 7.46 5.54
C ILE A 252 5.11 8.95 5.21
N VAL A 253 5.29 9.32 3.95
CA VAL A 253 4.94 10.64 3.45
C VAL A 253 3.42 10.77 3.42
N ALA A 254 2.86 11.68 4.22
CA ALA A 254 1.43 11.93 4.29
C ALA A 254 0.96 12.97 3.25
N ASP A 255 1.85 13.87 2.84
CA ASP A 255 1.57 14.91 1.86
C ASP A 255 2.83 15.14 1.00
N ASP A 256 2.66 15.15 -0.32
CA ASP A 256 3.71 15.39 -1.33
C ASP A 256 4.05 16.89 -1.44
N GLY A 257 4.04 17.57 -0.29
CA GLY A 257 4.35 18.98 -0.14
C GLY A 257 5.67 19.29 -0.84
N GLN A 258 5.60 20.20 -1.82
CA GLN A 258 6.77 20.64 -2.57
C GLN A 258 7.81 21.18 -1.57
N PRO A 259 9.10 20.80 -1.68
CA PRO A 259 10.11 21.25 -0.75
C PRO A 259 10.11 22.78 -0.71
N LYS A 260 9.96 23.34 0.50
CA LYS A 260 9.81 24.78 0.75
C LYS A 260 11.08 25.59 0.41
N ALA A 261 12.19 24.91 0.13
CA ALA A 261 13.50 25.47 -0.16
C ALA A 261 14.17 24.67 -1.31
N PRO A 262 15.05 25.31 -2.11
CA PRO A 262 15.73 24.63 -3.22
C PRO A 262 16.56 23.45 -2.72
N ALA A 263 16.48 22.37 -3.50
CA ALA A 263 17.11 21.06 -3.32
C ALA A 263 18.31 21.04 -2.35
N GLY A 264 18.05 20.67 -1.09
CA GLY A 264 19.10 20.02 -0.29
C GLY A 264 19.56 18.73 -0.99
N PRO A 265 20.71 18.16 -0.62
CA PRO A 265 21.22 16.93 -1.22
C PRO A 265 20.40 15.72 -0.72
N PHE A 266 19.17 15.59 -1.22
CA PHE A 266 18.29 14.46 -0.96
C PHE A 266 17.92 13.74 -2.25
N LEU A 267 17.74 12.43 -2.13
CA LEU A 267 17.39 11.55 -3.25
C LEU A 267 16.23 10.67 -2.81
N TRP A 268 15.23 10.55 -3.65
CA TRP A 268 14.22 9.51 -3.56
C TRP A 268 14.72 8.33 -4.37
N LEU A 269 14.81 7.13 -3.80
CA LEU A 269 15.36 5.94 -4.47
C LEU A 269 14.42 4.74 -4.36
N LYS A 270 14.40 3.92 -5.41
CA LYS A 270 13.80 2.59 -5.38
C LYS A 270 14.67 1.63 -4.58
N LYS A 271 14.08 0.53 -4.12
CA LYS A 271 14.84 -0.53 -3.41
C LYS A 271 16.03 -1.06 -4.22
N SER A 272 15.87 -1.21 -5.55
CA SER A 272 16.93 -1.68 -6.46
C SER A 272 18.09 -0.69 -6.58
N GLU A 273 17.81 0.61 -6.53
CA GLU A 273 18.80 1.68 -6.71
C GLU A 273 19.63 1.93 -5.43
N LEU A 274 19.09 1.60 -4.25
CA LEU A 274 19.79 1.74 -2.96
C LEU A 274 21.15 1.04 -2.92
N GLN A 275 21.34 -0.01 -3.73
CA GLN A 275 22.60 -0.73 -3.87
C GLN A 275 23.78 0.15 -4.27
N GLN A 276 23.53 1.16 -5.12
CA GLN A 276 24.59 1.98 -5.70
C GLN A 276 25.11 3.03 -4.72
N TYR A 277 24.27 3.45 -3.75
CA TYR A 277 24.57 4.56 -2.86
C TYR A 277 25.00 4.13 -1.45
N LEU A 278 24.43 3.04 -0.92
CA LEU A 278 24.67 2.62 0.46
C LEU A 278 25.85 1.66 0.58
N LYS A 279 26.68 1.83 1.63
CA LYS A 279 27.73 0.85 1.97
C LYS A 279 27.10 -0.54 2.23
N PRO A 280 27.71 -1.66 1.77
CA PRO A 280 27.09 -2.99 1.83
C PRO A 280 26.60 -3.41 3.22
N ALA A 281 27.39 -3.14 4.27
CA ALA A 281 27.02 -3.51 5.64
C ALA A 281 25.80 -2.74 6.17
N TYR A 282 25.63 -1.48 5.75
CA TYR A 282 24.49 -0.65 6.12
C TYR A 282 23.25 -1.07 5.33
N ARG A 283 23.41 -1.28 4.02
CA ARG A 283 22.37 -1.76 3.11
C ARG A 283 21.70 -3.04 3.61
N MET A 284 22.49 -4.04 4.01
CA MET A 284 21.98 -5.32 4.53
C MET A 284 21.09 -5.18 5.77
N LYS A 285 21.20 -4.09 6.53
CA LYS A 285 20.30 -3.80 7.66
C LYS A 285 19.05 -3.05 7.20
N VAL A 286 19.20 -2.13 6.26
CA VAL A 286 18.12 -1.30 5.74
C VAL A 286 17.15 -2.11 4.88
N GLU A 287 17.65 -2.97 4.00
CA GLU A 287 16.82 -3.82 3.12
C GLU A 287 15.92 -4.81 3.88
N ARG A 288 16.27 -5.16 5.12
CA ARG A 288 15.47 -6.08 5.95
C ARG A 288 14.11 -5.51 6.33
N PHE A 289 13.98 -4.19 6.45
CA PHE A 289 12.73 -3.54 6.86
C PHE A 289 12.08 -2.70 5.75
N ILE A 290 12.75 -2.54 4.60
CA ILE A 290 12.14 -1.97 3.38
C ILE A 290 11.40 -3.09 2.64
N LEU A 291 10.08 -3.02 2.67
CA LEU A 291 9.22 -3.90 1.87
C LEU A 291 9.36 -3.51 0.40
N ALA A 292 9.59 -4.52 -0.46
CA ALA A 292 9.19 -4.44 -1.85
C ALA A 292 7.96 -5.33 -1.94
N LEU A 293 6.82 -4.71 -2.17
CA LEU A 293 5.57 -5.39 -2.47
C LEU A 293 5.43 -5.47 -3.98
#